data_AF-A0A397W399-F1
#
_entry.id   AF-A0A397W399-F1
#
_cell.length_a   1.000
_cell.length_b   1.000
_cell.length_c   1.000
_cell.angle_alpha   90.00
_cell.angle_beta   90.00
_cell.angle_gamma   90.00
#
_symmetry.space_group_name_H-M   'P 1'
#
loop_
_entity.id
_entity.type
_entity.pdbx_description
1 polymer ?
#
loop_
_entity_poly.entity_id
_entity_poly.type
_entity_poly.pdbx_seq_one_letter_code
_entity_poly.pdbx_strand_id
1 'polypeptide(L)'
;MSPKIQVSSIILPPRKILRPTLPTRNTESFSTVINEAHAGEIASWFKLLLRGTRDGFTNDSFWNLCFKQTQLVVVMKVKNTDEILGGYNPISCDKSIS
;
A
#
# COMPACT_ATOMS: atom_id res chain seq x y z
N MET A 1 24.29 24.53 14.77
CA MET A 1 25.01 23.28 15.02
C MET A 1 24.27 22.16 14.29
N SER A 2 24.89 21.47 13.32
CA SER A 2 24.23 20.32 12.63
C SER A 2 24.48 19.03 13.40
N PRO A 3 23.48 18.13 13.54
CA PRO A 3 23.70 16.85 14.18
C PRO A 3 24.55 15.95 13.25
N LYS A 4 25.71 15.50 13.75
CA LYS A 4 26.55 14.46 13.12
C LYS A 4 26.11 13.07 13.57
N ILE A 5 24.86 12.69 13.33
CA ILE A 5 24.44 11.30 13.57
C ILE A 5 24.69 10.53 12.27
N GLN A 6 25.78 9.77 12.22
CA GLN A 6 26.00 8.81 11.15
C GLN A 6 25.06 7.62 11.36
N VAL A 7 24.00 7.57 10.55
CA VAL A 7 23.11 6.42 10.50
C VAL A 7 23.79 5.35 9.65
N SER A 8 24.18 4.24 10.28
CA SER A 8 24.68 3.06 9.58
C SER A 8 23.54 2.43 8.78
N SER A 9 23.61 2.44 7.46
CA SER A 9 22.69 1.68 6.60
C SER A 9 23.30 0.33 6.23
N ILE A 10 22.52 -0.74 6.40
CA ILE A 10 22.88 -2.05 5.85
C ILE A 10 22.45 -2.02 4.38
N ILE A 11 23.43 -2.01 3.47
CA ILE A 11 23.16 -2.12 2.03
C ILE A 11 22.72 -3.55 1.75
N LEU A 12 21.42 -3.75 1.54
CA LEU A 12 20.89 -5.04 1.11
C LEU A 12 21.27 -5.30 -0.36
N PRO A 13 21.57 -6.55 -0.72
CA PRO A 13 21.85 -6.90 -2.11
C PRO A 13 20.62 -6.61 -3.01
N PRO A 14 20.84 -6.36 -4.31
CA PRO A 14 19.76 -6.20 -5.27
C PRO A 14 18.78 -7.39 -5.20
N ARG A 15 17.50 -7.13 -4.94
CA ARG A 15 16.47 -8.17 -5.01
C ARG A 15 16.37 -8.67 -6.45
N LYS A 16 16.50 -9.99 -6.65
CA LYS A 16 16.16 -10.61 -7.94
C LYS A 16 14.66 -10.48 -8.17
N ILE A 17 14.29 -9.67 -9.17
CA ILE A 17 12.89 -9.52 -9.58
C ILE A 17 12.53 -10.78 -10.35
N LEU A 18 11.79 -11.69 -9.71
CA LEU A 18 11.07 -12.73 -10.43
C LEU A 18 9.92 -12.03 -11.17
N ARG A 19 9.78 -12.29 -12.47
CA ARG A 19 8.60 -11.91 -13.25
C ARG A 19 7.69 -13.14 -13.34
N PRO A 20 6.90 -13.45 -12.31
CA PRO A 20 5.90 -14.51 -12.44
C PRO A 20 4.93 -14.10 -13.54
N THR A 21 4.70 -15.01 -14.49
CA THR A 21 3.62 -14.84 -15.47
C THR A 21 2.32 -14.92 -14.70
N LEU A 22 1.66 -13.77 -14.50
CA LEU A 22 0.38 -13.74 -13.80
C LEU A 22 -0.70 -14.35 -14.71
N PRO A 23 -1.61 -15.16 -14.16
CA PRO A 23 -2.72 -15.70 -14.93
C PRO A 23 -3.55 -14.57 -15.52
N THR A 24 -4.08 -14.79 -16.73
CA THR A 24 -5.00 -13.87 -17.38
C THR A 24 -6.17 -13.60 -16.45
N ARG A 25 -6.39 -12.33 -16.12
CA ARG A 25 -7.46 -11.91 -15.21
C ARG A 25 -8.81 -12.24 -15.82
N ASN A 26 -9.43 -13.33 -15.37
CA ASN A 26 -10.83 -13.62 -15.61
C ASN A 26 -11.70 -12.55 -14.93
N THR A 27 -12.75 -12.11 -15.61
CA THR A 27 -13.71 -11.11 -15.12
C THR A 27 -14.75 -11.70 -14.16
N GLU A 28 -14.40 -12.78 -13.46
CA GLU A 28 -15.25 -13.28 -12.38
C GLU A 28 -15.16 -12.35 -11.16
N SER A 29 -16.21 -12.33 -10.35
CA SER A 29 -16.34 -11.43 -9.20
C SER A 29 -15.25 -11.65 -8.15
N PHE A 30 -14.65 -12.83 -8.10
CA PHE A 30 -13.58 -13.19 -7.17
C PHE A 30 -12.48 -14.01 -7.85
N SER A 31 -11.24 -13.83 -7.40
CA SER A 31 -10.10 -14.63 -7.87
C SER A 31 -10.13 -16.04 -7.26
N THR A 32 -9.58 -17.06 -7.93
CA THR A 32 -9.45 -18.42 -7.36
C THR A 32 -8.65 -18.45 -6.05
N VAL A 33 -7.79 -17.45 -5.81
CA VAL A 33 -6.95 -17.33 -4.60
C VAL A 33 -7.69 -16.64 -3.44
N ILE A 34 -8.51 -15.62 -3.74
CA ILE A 34 -9.27 -14.85 -2.75
C ILE A 34 -10.76 -15.06 -3.02
N ASN A 35 -11.38 -15.93 -2.22
CA ASN A 35 -12.81 -16.18 -2.22
C ASN A 35 -13.53 -15.23 -1.23
N GLU A 36 -14.85 -15.40 -1.11
CA GLU A 36 -15.69 -14.58 -0.22
C GLU A 36 -15.34 -14.74 1.27
N ALA A 37 -14.97 -15.95 1.71
CA ALA A 37 -14.55 -16.18 3.10
C ALA A 37 -13.26 -15.42 3.42
N HIS A 38 -12.25 -15.50 2.54
CA HIS A 38 -11.01 -14.73 2.66
C HIS A 38 -11.29 -13.22 2.62
N ALA A 39 -12.21 -12.77 1.77
CA ALA A 39 -12.60 -11.36 1.71
C ALA A 39 -13.25 -10.90 3.03
N GLY A 40 -14.09 -11.72 3.64
CA GLY A 40 -14.70 -11.47 4.95
C GLY A 40 -13.66 -11.38 6.07
N GLU A 41 -12.71 -12.31 6.12
CA GLU A 41 -11.61 -12.28 7.10
C GLU A 41 -10.73 -11.04 6.93
N ILE A 42 -10.34 -10.71 5.70
CA ILE A 42 -9.58 -9.49 5.40
C ILE A 42 -10.37 -8.26 5.84
N ALA A 43 -11.68 -8.20 5.56
CA ALA A 43 -12.54 -7.10 5.98
C ALA A 43 -12.69 -7.02 7.51
N SER A 44 -12.48 -8.11 8.24
CA SER A 44 -12.51 -8.12 9.71
C SER A 44 -11.26 -7.51 10.35
N TRP A 45 -10.10 -7.59 9.68
CA TRP A 45 -8.83 -7.07 10.18
C TRP A 45 -8.47 -5.69 9.62
N PHE A 46 -8.94 -5.37 8.41
CA PHE A 46 -8.59 -4.13 7.72
C PHE A 46 -9.81 -3.24 7.53
N LYS A 47 -9.67 -1.97 7.94
CA LYS A 47 -10.63 -0.92 7.65
C LYS A 47 -10.18 -0.13 6.42
N LEU A 48 -10.99 -0.14 5.37
CA LEU A 48 -10.73 0.68 4.17
C LEU A 48 -10.96 2.17 4.47
N LEU A 49 -9.87 2.93 4.60
CA LEU A 49 -9.93 4.37 4.86
C LEU A 49 -10.08 5.18 3.58
N LEU A 50 -9.23 4.92 2.57
CA LEU A 50 -9.17 5.65 1.31
C LEU A 50 -9.24 4.69 0.13
N ARG A 51 -10.08 5.01 -0.87
CA ARG A 51 -10.11 4.36 -2.18
C ARG A 51 -10.15 5.43 -3.26
N GLY A 52 -9.13 5.49 -4.12
CA GLY A 52 -9.00 6.56 -5.12
C GLY A 52 -10.23 6.73 -6.04
N THR A 53 -10.94 5.65 -6.38
CA THR A 53 -12.17 5.71 -7.18
C THR A 53 -13.41 6.22 -6.41
N ARG A 54 -13.39 6.19 -5.07
CA ARG A 54 -14.48 6.67 -4.20
C ARG A 54 -14.18 8.08 -3.69
N ASP A 55 -12.96 8.30 -3.22
CA ASP A 55 -12.57 9.47 -2.43
C ASP A 55 -11.70 10.46 -3.21
N GLY A 56 -11.35 10.14 -4.46
CA GLY A 56 -10.40 10.90 -5.25
C GLY A 56 -8.95 10.48 -5.00
N PHE A 57 -8.09 10.73 -6.00
CA PHE A 57 -6.66 10.43 -5.95
C PHE A 57 -5.85 11.73 -5.83
N THR A 58 -6.03 12.44 -4.72
CA THR A 58 -5.34 13.70 -4.41
C THR A 58 -4.65 13.62 -3.05
N ASN A 59 -3.66 14.49 -2.84
CA ASN A 59 -2.97 14.62 -1.56
C ASN A 59 -3.94 15.00 -0.43
N ASP A 60 -4.90 15.87 -0.72
CA ASP A 60 -5.90 16.32 0.25
C ASP A 60 -6.81 15.17 0.70
N SER A 61 -7.29 14.34 -0.24
CA SER A 61 -8.08 13.15 0.11
C SER A 61 -7.29 12.21 1.02
N PHE A 62 -5.99 12.02 0.75
CA PHE A 62 -5.12 11.20 1.60
C PHE A 62 -5.00 11.78 3.01
N TRP A 63 -4.62 13.05 3.16
CA TRP A 63 -4.45 13.64 4.49
C TRP A 63 -5.76 13.75 5.27
N ASN A 64 -6.88 14.01 4.60
CA ASN A 64 -8.17 14.11 5.30
C ASN A 64 -8.63 12.77 5.87
N LEU A 65 -8.29 11.65 5.23
CA LEU A 65 -8.77 10.31 5.61
C LEU A 65 -7.73 9.45 6.35
N CYS A 66 -6.44 9.68 6.12
CA CYS A 66 -5.34 8.86 6.64
C CYS A 66 -4.43 9.57 7.64
N PHE A 67 -4.61 10.86 7.91
CA PHE A 67 -3.79 11.59 8.89
C PHE A 67 -3.94 10.99 10.30
N LYS A 68 -2.82 10.91 11.03
CA LYS A 68 -2.72 10.31 12.37
C LYS A 68 -3.08 8.81 12.46
N GLN A 69 -3.33 8.14 11.35
CA GLN A 69 -3.58 6.69 11.33
C GLN A 69 -2.24 5.95 11.40
N THR A 70 -2.14 5.02 12.35
CA THR A 70 -1.00 4.11 12.51
C THR A 70 -1.29 2.78 11.82
N GLN A 71 -0.26 1.96 11.60
CA GLN A 71 -0.40 0.62 11.03
C GLN A 71 -1.13 0.64 9.67
N LEU A 72 -0.80 1.65 8.84
CA LEU A 72 -1.44 1.89 7.56
C LEU A 72 -0.81 1.00 6.48
N VAL A 73 -1.62 0.23 5.77
CA VAL A 73 -1.21 -0.44 4.53
C VAL A 73 -1.72 0.38 3.35
N VAL A 74 -0.83 0.73 2.43
CA VAL A 74 -1.16 1.41 1.18
C VAL A 74 -0.94 0.46 0.02
N VAL A 75 -1.93 0.37 -0.88
CA VAL A 75 -1.88 -0.42 -2.11
C VAL A 75 -2.30 0.47 -3.27
N MET A 76 -1.49 0.51 -4.33
CA MET A 76 -1.67 1.36 -5.50
C MET A 76 -1.43 0.54 -6.76
N LYS A 77 -2.34 0.64 -7.74
CA LYS A 77 -2.14 0.05 -9.08
C LYS A 77 -1.60 1.12 -10.03
N VAL A 78 -0.50 0.82 -10.72
CA VAL A 78 0.05 1.72 -11.75
C VAL A 78 -0.80 1.60 -13.02
N LYS A 79 -1.25 2.75 -13.55
CA LYS A 79 -2.13 2.81 -14.72
C LYS A 79 -1.50 2.13 -15.94
N ASN A 80 -2.31 1.40 -16.71
CA ASN A 80 -1.90 0.68 -17.93
C ASN A 80 -0.83 -0.40 -17.71
N THR A 81 -0.65 -0.85 -16.47
CA THR A 81 0.25 -1.95 -16.12
C THR A 81 -0.44 -2.87 -15.12
N ASP A 82 0.17 -4.03 -14.88
CA ASP A 82 -0.19 -4.91 -13.77
C ASP A 82 0.71 -4.72 -12.54
N GLU A 83 1.49 -3.64 -12.52
CA GLU A 83 2.33 -3.29 -11.39
C GLU A 83 1.47 -2.77 -10.22
N ILE A 84 1.70 -3.37 -9.05
CA ILE A 84 1.11 -2.96 -7.79
C ILE A 84 2.25 -2.46 -6.90
N LEU A 85 2.13 -1.21 -6.47
CA LEU A 85 3.00 -0.57 -5.51
C LEU A 85 2.30 -0.49 -4.16
N GLY A 86 3.08 -0.38 -3.10
CA GLY A 86 2.53 -0.27 -1.77
C GLY A 86 3.57 -0.23 -0.69
N GLY A 87 3.10 -0.15 0.54
CA GLY A 87 3.94 -0.13 1.71
C GLY A 87 3.12 -0.22 2.99
N TYR A 88 3.79 -0.61 4.06
CA TYR A 88 3.24 -0.59 5.41
C TYR A 88 3.92 0.51 6.21
N ASN A 89 3.13 1.36 6.84
CA ASN A 89 3.61 2.38 7.75
C ASN A 89 3.16 2.01 9.18
N PRO A 90 4.06 1.52 10.05
CA PRO A 90 3.70 1.18 11.43
C PRO A 90 3.39 2.40 12.28
N ILE A 91 3.98 3.55 11.96
CA ILE A 91 3.78 4.81 12.68
C ILE A 91 2.77 5.69 11.97
N SER A 92 2.30 6.74 12.64
CA SER A 92 1.33 7.64 12.04
C SER A 92 1.93 8.44 10.88
N CYS A 93 1.19 8.61 9.79
CA CYS A 93 1.50 9.63 8.79
C CYS A 93 1.35 11.02 9.43
N ASP A 94 2.47 11.72 9.62
CA ASP A 94 2.53 13.09 10.11
C ASP A 94 2.83 14.06 8.97
N LYS A 95 2.29 15.28 9.05
CA LYS A 95 2.51 16.36 8.08
C LYS A 95 3.87 17.04 8.24
N SER A 96 4.66 16.67 9.25
CA SER A 96 5.85 17.41 9.68
C SER A 96 7.11 17.18 8.83
N ILE A 97 7.04 16.46 7.71
CA ILE A 97 8.17 16.34 6.77
C ILE A 97 7.64 16.37 5.32
N SER A 98 7.39 17.58 4.82
CA SER A 98 7.42 17.89 3.38
C SER A 98 8.06 19.24 3.17
#